data_AF-A0A1G9NVT8-F1
#
_entry.id   AF-A0A1G9NVT8-F1
#
_cell.length_a   1.000
_cell.length_b   1.000
_cell.length_c   1.000
_cell.angle_alpha   90.00
_cell.angle_beta   90.00
_cell.angle_gamma   90.00
#
_symmetry.space_group_name_H-M   'P 1'
#
loop_
_entity.id
_entity.type
_entity.pdbx_description
1 polymer ?
#
loop_
_entity_poly.entity_id
_entity_poly.type
_entity_poly.pdbx_seq_one_letter_code
_entity_poly.pdbx_strand_id
1 'polypeptide(L)'
;MKKIRNVIAFLVAAFALLFTGSQVFADTTGTITVQNASKGQTYTIYKLFDATVGSNGAIAYTLPSGKRADQVSTYFDVDTAGNVTAKGGLDVSTNAFKTWAEGFGTIVGEPKTATSNTVTFDNLGFGYYFIKSSLGAVITVDSTNPNATINDKNTTAPSIPDGDGGKKILVGGSATDTTTAKVGDTVNYQIKF
;
A
#
# COMPACT_ATOMS: atom_id res chain seq x y z
N MET A 1 -29.57 7.43 14.66
CA MET A 1 -28.24 7.44 14.03
C MET A 1 -27.83 5.99 13.76
N LYS A 2 -27.83 5.53 12.51
CA LYS A 2 -27.38 4.17 12.18
C LYS A 2 -25.87 4.12 12.44
N LYS A 3 -25.43 3.24 13.34
CA LYS A 3 -24.01 2.97 13.59
C LYS A 3 -23.40 2.45 12.28
N ILE A 4 -22.65 3.30 11.59
CA ILE A 4 -21.81 2.87 10.47
C ILE A 4 -20.76 1.95 11.09
N ARG A 5 -20.93 0.64 10.92
CA ARG A 5 -19.89 -0.34 11.28
C ARG A 5 -18.72 -0.05 10.35
N ASN A 6 -17.53 0.17 10.90
CA ASN A 6 -16.29 0.24 10.14
C ASN A 6 -16.14 -1.07 9.36
N VAL A 7 -16.52 -1.05 8.08
CA VAL A 7 -16.34 -2.19 7.18
C VAL A 7 -14.89 -2.14 6.72
N ILE A 8 -14.03 -2.93 7.38
CA ILE A 8 -12.69 -3.22 6.86
C ILE A 8 -12.93 -4.07 5.60
N ALA A 9 -12.89 -3.43 4.43
CA ALA A 9 -13.00 -4.13 3.16
C ALA A 9 -11.75 -5.01 2.98
N PHE A 10 -11.93 -6.31 3.17
CA PHE A 10 -10.95 -7.36 2.91
C PHE A 10 -11.02 -7.73 1.44
N LEU A 11 -9.98 -7.47 0.63
CA LEU A 11 -9.98 -7.96 -0.76
C LEU A 11 -8.58 -8.04 -1.39
N VAL A 12 -8.13 -9.30 -1.52
CA VAL A 12 -7.26 -9.94 -2.53
C VAL A 12 -6.27 -9.03 -3.29
N ALA A 13 -4.98 -9.25 -3.02
CA ALA A 13 -3.93 -8.86 -3.97
C ALA A 13 -3.89 -9.91 -5.09
N ALA A 14 -4.37 -9.52 -6.26
CA ALA A 14 -4.19 -10.31 -7.47
C ALA A 14 -2.75 -10.11 -7.97
N PHE A 15 -2.04 -11.22 -8.20
CA PHE A 15 -0.83 -11.25 -9.03
C PHE A 15 -1.11 -10.53 -10.35
N ALA A 16 -0.44 -9.40 -10.60
CA ALA A 16 -0.44 -8.76 -11.91
C ALA A 16 0.88 -9.09 -12.61
N LEU A 17 0.85 -10.15 -13.42
CA LEU A 17 1.84 -10.46 -14.46
C LEU A 17 1.69 -9.47 -15.62
N LEU A 18 2.79 -8.96 -16.21
CA LEU A 18 2.93 -8.66 -17.65
C LEU A 18 4.36 -8.21 -17.98
N PHE A 19 5.09 -9.09 -18.68
CA PHE A 19 6.41 -8.84 -19.24
C PHE A 19 6.27 -8.13 -20.59
N THR A 20 6.75 -6.89 -20.69
CA THR A 20 7.17 -6.31 -21.98
C THR A 20 8.35 -5.36 -21.80
N GLY A 21 9.48 -5.72 -22.44
CA GLY A 21 10.50 -4.76 -22.87
C GLY A 21 11.78 -4.77 -22.06
N SER A 22 12.86 -5.23 -22.69
CA SER A 22 14.24 -5.14 -22.21
C SER A 22 14.65 -3.67 -22.01
N GLN A 23 15.06 -3.32 -20.80
CA GLN A 23 15.75 -2.07 -20.49
C GLN A 23 16.95 -2.46 -19.61
N VAL A 24 18.17 -2.17 -20.10
CA VAL A 24 19.39 -2.28 -19.29
C VAL A 24 19.44 -1.04 -18.42
N PHE A 25 19.13 -1.18 -17.12
CA PHE A 25 19.12 -0.04 -16.21
C PHE A 25 20.53 0.23 -15.66
N ALA A 26 20.96 1.49 -15.77
CA ALA A 26 22.17 2.03 -15.15
C ALA A 26 21.99 2.38 -13.66
N ASP A 27 20.74 2.37 -13.18
CA ASP A 27 20.39 2.60 -11.79
C ASP A 27 20.13 1.24 -11.11
N THR A 28 20.85 0.97 -10.03
CA THR A 28 20.74 -0.28 -9.25
C THR A 28 19.64 -0.22 -8.20
N THR A 29 18.90 0.90 -8.15
CA THR A 29 17.84 1.14 -7.19
C THR A 29 16.52 1.47 -7.89
N GLY A 30 15.43 1.29 -7.16
CA GLY A 30 14.10 1.61 -7.60
C GLY A 30 13.25 2.30 -6.53
N THR A 31 12.02 2.61 -6.91
CA THR A 31 11.03 3.32 -6.13
C THR A 31 9.72 2.55 -6.10
N ILE A 32 9.00 2.67 -5.00
CA ILE A 32 7.64 2.16 -4.84
C ILE A 32 6.75 3.31 -4.39
N THR A 33 5.79 3.67 -5.23
CA THR A 33 4.77 4.66 -4.93
C THR A 33 3.46 3.95 -4.54
N VAL A 34 3.00 4.21 -3.32
CA VAL A 34 1.68 3.84 -2.82
C VAL A 34 0.70 4.96 -3.13
N GLN A 35 -0.19 4.73 -4.09
CA GLN A 35 -1.33 5.57 -4.43
C GLN A 35 -2.51 5.28 -3.51
N ASN A 36 -3.47 6.20 -3.43
CA ASN A 36 -4.62 6.13 -2.52
C ASN A 36 -4.21 5.95 -1.06
N ALA A 37 -3.01 6.42 -0.69
CA ALA A 37 -2.57 6.38 0.68
C ALA A 37 -3.55 7.15 1.56
N SER A 38 -3.95 6.55 2.68
CA SER A 38 -4.87 7.16 3.62
C SER A 38 -4.10 8.17 4.47
N LYS A 39 -4.46 9.46 4.36
CA LYS A 39 -3.81 10.53 5.13
C LYS A 39 -3.80 10.21 6.63
N GLY A 40 -2.65 10.42 7.27
CA GLY A 40 -2.42 10.12 8.68
C GLY A 40 -2.09 8.65 8.98
N GLN A 41 -2.13 7.76 7.99
CA GLN A 41 -1.67 6.37 8.16
C GLN A 41 -0.16 6.26 7.93
N THR A 42 0.48 5.39 8.70
CA THR A 42 1.91 5.09 8.57
C THR A 42 2.11 3.84 7.75
N TYR A 43 3.02 3.92 6.79
CA TYR A 43 3.41 2.85 5.89
C TYR A 43 4.82 2.41 6.22
N THR A 44 5.00 1.10 6.42
CA THR A 44 6.30 0.45 6.63
C THR A 44 6.52 -0.56 5.52
N ILE A 45 7.68 -0.50 4.88
CA ILE A 45 8.05 -1.41 3.80
C ILE A 45 9.03 -2.47 4.31
N TYR A 46 8.76 -3.72 3.94
CA TYR A 46 9.53 -4.90 4.31
C TYR A 46 10.02 -5.58 3.03
N LYS A 47 11.33 -5.81 2.91
CA LYS A 47 11.89 -6.64 1.85
C LYS A 47 11.79 -8.11 2.26
N LEU A 48 11.10 -8.91 1.44
CA LEU A 48 10.97 -10.36 1.63
C LEU A 48 12.09 -11.10 0.89
N PHE A 49 12.30 -10.79 -0.39
CA PHE A 49 13.28 -11.46 -1.24
C PHE A 49 14.15 -10.47 -1.97
N ASP A 50 15.39 -10.84 -2.25
CA ASP A 50 16.24 -10.15 -3.21
C ASP A 50 15.80 -10.52 -4.63
N ALA A 51 16.05 -9.63 -5.59
CA ALA A 51 15.77 -9.91 -7.00
C ALA A 51 16.99 -9.58 -7.86
N THR A 52 17.18 -10.37 -8.92
CA THR A 52 18.16 -10.13 -9.97
C THR A 52 17.45 -10.13 -11.33
N VAL A 53 17.95 -9.32 -12.25
CA VAL A 53 17.41 -9.19 -13.60
C VAL A 53 18.44 -9.75 -14.59
N GLY A 54 18.06 -10.80 -15.30
CA GLY A 54 18.86 -11.42 -16.34
C GLY A 54 18.94 -10.55 -17.60
N SER A 55 19.86 -10.88 -18.50
CA SER A 55 20.08 -10.14 -19.76
C SER A 55 18.86 -10.11 -20.70
N ASN A 56 17.96 -11.10 -20.58
CA ASN A 56 16.69 -11.16 -21.29
C ASN A 56 15.54 -10.45 -20.54
N GLY A 57 15.83 -9.77 -19.43
CA GLY A 57 14.83 -9.14 -18.56
C GLY A 57 14.16 -10.11 -17.58
N ALA A 58 14.46 -11.41 -17.61
CA ALA A 58 13.87 -12.38 -16.68
C ALA A 58 14.31 -12.09 -15.24
N ILE A 59 13.40 -12.30 -14.29
CA ILE A 59 13.65 -12.01 -12.88
C ILE A 59 13.84 -13.32 -12.13
N ALA A 60 14.84 -13.36 -11.28
CA ALA A 60 15.01 -14.40 -10.29
C ALA A 60 14.96 -13.80 -8.89
N TYR A 61 14.10 -14.35 -8.03
CA TYR A 61 14.01 -13.99 -6.63
C TYR A 61 14.83 -14.95 -5.79
N THR A 62 15.56 -14.45 -4.79
CA THR A 62 16.38 -15.26 -3.89
C THR A 62 16.15 -14.88 -2.43
N LEU A 63 16.46 -15.81 -1.53
CA LEU A 63 16.42 -15.54 -0.09
C LEU A 63 17.46 -14.46 0.28
N PRO A 64 17.10 -13.52 1.16
CA PRO A 64 18.08 -12.60 1.74
C PRO A 64 19.18 -13.33 2.49
N SER A 65 20.36 -12.70 2.58
CA SER A 65 21.49 -13.25 3.35
C SER A 65 21.07 -13.62 4.78
N GLY A 66 21.43 -14.82 5.23
CA GLY A 66 21.08 -15.36 6.55
C GLY A 66 19.66 -15.94 6.68
N LYS A 67 18.82 -15.88 5.64
CA LYS A 67 17.53 -16.56 5.60
C LYS A 67 17.65 -17.97 4.99
N ARG A 68 16.73 -18.86 5.36
CA ARG A 68 16.74 -20.29 5.00
C ARG A 68 15.41 -20.71 4.38
N ALA A 69 15.46 -21.72 3.52
CA ALA A 69 14.31 -22.21 2.75
C ALA A 69 13.15 -22.71 3.62
N ASP A 70 13.44 -23.29 4.79
CA ASP A 70 12.41 -23.75 5.72
C ASP A 70 11.56 -22.60 6.28
N GLN A 71 12.12 -21.39 6.41
CA GLN A 71 11.42 -20.21 6.91
C GLN A 71 10.33 -19.70 5.94
N VAL A 72 10.40 -20.08 4.66
CA VAL A 72 9.48 -19.63 3.61
C VAL A 72 8.57 -20.74 3.09
N SER A 73 8.89 -21.98 3.45
CA SER A 73 8.30 -23.22 2.92
C SER A 73 6.78 -23.33 3.02
N THR A 74 6.13 -22.56 3.91
CA THR A 74 4.66 -22.50 3.98
C THR A 74 4.04 -21.85 2.74
N TYR A 75 4.71 -20.85 2.16
CA TYR A 75 4.14 -19.98 1.12
C TYR A 75 4.93 -20.00 -0.20
N PHE A 76 6.21 -20.35 -0.13
CA PHE A 76 7.12 -20.35 -1.26
C PHE A 76 7.94 -21.64 -1.32
N ASP A 77 8.27 -22.07 -2.53
CA ASP A 77 9.25 -23.11 -2.79
C ASP A 77 10.60 -22.46 -3.14
N VAL A 78 11.68 -23.09 -2.72
CA VAL A 78 13.05 -22.70 -3.07
C VAL A 78 13.69 -23.84 -3.82
N ASP A 79 14.10 -23.60 -5.07
CA ASP A 79 14.73 -24.62 -5.90
C ASP A 79 16.21 -24.84 -5.53
N THR A 80 16.83 -25.82 -6.18
CA THR A 80 18.25 -26.16 -5.99
C THR A 80 19.22 -25.05 -6.39
N ALA A 81 18.78 -24.10 -7.23
CA ALA A 81 19.56 -22.93 -7.63
C ALA A 81 19.32 -21.72 -6.69
N GLY A 82 18.45 -21.87 -5.67
CA GLY A 82 18.12 -20.82 -4.71
C GLY A 82 17.00 -19.88 -5.17
N ASN A 83 16.32 -20.19 -6.28
CA ASN A 83 15.22 -19.37 -6.77
C ASN A 83 13.96 -19.61 -5.94
N VAL A 84 13.29 -18.52 -5.58
CA VAL A 84 12.06 -18.52 -4.80
C VAL A 84 10.86 -18.42 -5.74
N THR A 85 9.89 -19.32 -5.59
CA THR A 85 8.64 -19.32 -6.35
C THR A 85 7.44 -19.42 -5.41
N ALA A 86 6.36 -18.70 -5.72
CA ALA A 86 5.15 -18.76 -4.91
C ALA A 86 4.44 -20.10 -5.11
N LYS A 87 3.96 -20.69 -4.00
CA LYS A 87 3.14 -21.89 -4.07
C LYS A 87 1.81 -21.61 -4.76
N GLY A 88 1.31 -22.60 -5.50
CA GLY A 88 -0.02 -22.53 -6.12
C GLY A 88 -1.10 -22.25 -5.06
N GLY A 89 -1.98 -21.28 -5.35
CA GLY A 89 -3.07 -20.91 -4.44
C GLY A 89 -2.65 -20.05 -3.25
N LEU A 90 -1.44 -19.47 -3.24
CA LEU A 90 -1.01 -18.53 -2.21
C LEU A 90 -1.98 -17.34 -2.10
N ASP A 91 -2.75 -17.29 -1.01
CA ASP A 91 -3.55 -16.13 -0.65
C ASP A 91 -2.78 -15.21 0.30
N VAL A 92 -2.14 -14.24 -0.32
CA VAL A 92 -1.37 -13.20 0.36
C VAL A 92 -2.25 -12.26 1.20
N SER A 93 -3.57 -12.25 1.02
CA SER A 93 -4.49 -11.38 1.77
C SER A 93 -4.77 -11.85 3.19
N THR A 94 -4.43 -13.11 3.51
CA THR A 94 -4.67 -13.71 4.83
C THR A 94 -3.87 -13.04 5.94
N ASN A 95 -4.43 -12.98 7.15
CA ASN A 95 -3.70 -12.48 8.33
C ASN A 95 -2.47 -13.35 8.63
N ALA A 96 -2.54 -14.65 8.34
CA ALA A 96 -1.41 -15.57 8.52
C ALA A 96 -0.23 -15.18 7.62
N PHE A 97 -0.48 -14.90 6.33
CA PHE A 97 0.56 -14.44 5.42
C PHE A 97 1.12 -13.09 5.85
N LYS A 98 0.27 -12.12 6.20
CA LYS A 98 0.68 -10.78 6.64
C LYS A 98 1.59 -10.85 7.87
N THR A 99 1.19 -11.59 8.91
CA THR A 99 2.00 -11.78 10.12
C THR A 99 3.34 -12.45 9.80
N TRP A 100 3.33 -13.46 8.93
CA TRP A 100 4.58 -14.10 8.48
C TRP A 100 5.47 -13.12 7.73
N ALA A 101 4.93 -12.35 6.78
CA ALA A 101 5.68 -11.40 5.98
C ALA A 101 6.32 -10.29 6.82
N GLU A 102 5.61 -9.80 7.85
CA GLU A 102 6.14 -8.84 8.82
C GLU A 102 7.28 -9.41 9.67
N GLY A 103 7.15 -10.66 10.13
CA GLY A 103 8.19 -11.30 10.96
C GLY A 103 9.38 -11.81 10.15
N PHE A 104 9.15 -12.21 8.89
CA PHE A 104 10.18 -12.71 7.99
C PHE A 104 10.94 -11.56 7.31
N GLY A 105 10.23 -10.53 6.85
CA GLY A 105 10.81 -9.44 6.08
C GLY A 105 11.71 -8.52 6.90
N THR A 106 12.61 -7.86 6.20
CA THR A 106 13.48 -6.82 6.78
C THR A 106 12.93 -5.45 6.43
N ILE A 107 12.73 -4.58 7.42
CA ILE A 107 12.33 -3.19 7.17
C ILE A 107 13.44 -2.50 6.36
N VAL A 108 13.06 -1.81 5.28
CA VAL A 108 14.01 -1.04 4.46
C VAL A 108 13.59 0.43 4.41
N GLY A 109 14.49 1.31 4.86
CA GLY A 109 14.17 2.73 5.03
C GLY A 109 13.23 3.00 6.21
N GLU A 110 12.93 4.29 6.41
CA GLU A 110 12.09 4.74 7.51
C GLU A 110 10.60 4.60 7.19
N PRO A 111 9.75 4.25 8.17
CA PRO A 111 8.30 4.34 8.03
C PRO A 111 7.87 5.75 7.62
N LYS A 112 6.88 5.84 6.72
CA LYS A 112 6.38 7.12 6.19
C LYS A 112 4.92 7.31 6.54
N THR A 113 4.58 8.44 7.16
CA THR A 113 3.18 8.83 7.39
C THR A 113 2.65 9.60 6.18
N ALA A 114 1.52 9.16 5.63
CA ALA A 114 0.89 9.81 4.50
C ALA A 114 0.39 11.22 4.86
N THR A 115 0.96 12.25 4.24
CA THR A 115 0.48 13.64 4.33
C THR A 115 -0.54 13.97 3.23
N SER A 116 -0.57 13.14 2.18
CA SER A 116 -1.44 13.23 1.01
C SER A 116 -1.96 11.83 0.62
N ASN A 117 -2.54 11.69 -0.57
CA ASN A 117 -2.99 10.42 -1.14
C ASN A 117 -1.85 9.55 -1.71
N THR A 118 -0.60 9.96 -1.50
CA THR A 118 0.58 9.29 -2.06
C THR A 118 1.68 9.13 -0.99
N VAL A 119 2.31 7.96 -0.96
CA VAL A 119 3.55 7.70 -0.19
C VAL A 119 4.56 7.04 -1.13
N THR A 120 5.75 7.61 -1.27
CA THR A 120 6.81 7.03 -2.09
C THR A 120 7.93 6.50 -1.21
N PHE A 121 8.44 5.30 -1.49
CA PHE A 121 9.70 4.76 -0.95
C PHE A 121 10.72 4.76 -2.08
N ASP A 122 11.89 5.37 -1.85
CA ASP A 122 12.92 5.57 -2.87
C ASP A 122 14.19 4.82 -2.49
N ASN A 123 15.11 4.68 -3.45
CA ASN A 123 16.43 4.06 -3.24
C ASN A 123 16.33 2.63 -2.69
N LEU A 124 15.37 1.86 -3.20
CA LEU A 124 15.14 0.46 -2.85
C LEU A 124 15.97 -0.43 -3.77
N GLY A 125 16.73 -1.38 -3.23
CA GLY A 125 17.33 -2.42 -4.07
C GLY A 125 16.25 -3.27 -4.76
N PHE A 126 16.59 -4.03 -5.79
CA PHE A 126 15.60 -4.92 -6.42
C PHE A 126 15.17 -6.04 -5.46
N GLY A 127 13.88 -6.33 -5.42
CA GLY A 127 13.34 -7.33 -4.52
C GLY A 127 11.82 -7.47 -4.55
N TYR A 128 11.35 -8.39 -3.72
CA TYR A 128 9.93 -8.64 -3.46
C TYR A 128 9.52 -7.99 -2.15
N TYR A 129 8.53 -7.11 -2.18
CA TYR A 129 8.23 -6.20 -1.06
C TYR A 129 6.83 -6.39 -0.46
N PHE A 130 6.76 -6.37 0.86
CA PHE A 130 5.51 -6.29 1.62
C PHE A 130 5.38 -4.92 2.25
N ILE A 131 4.25 -4.24 2.09
CA ILE A 131 4.03 -2.91 2.67
C ILE A 131 2.89 -2.98 3.66
N LYS A 132 3.15 -2.62 4.92
CA LYS A 132 2.13 -2.54 5.96
C LYS A 132 1.70 -1.10 6.13
N SER A 133 0.41 -0.82 5.98
CA SER A 133 -0.18 0.40 6.53
C SER A 133 -0.73 0.13 7.92
N SER A 134 -0.94 1.17 8.73
CA SER A 134 -1.67 1.06 10.00
C SER A 134 -3.13 0.59 9.84
N LEU A 135 -3.70 0.55 8.62
CA LEU A 135 -5.01 -0.01 8.32
C LEU A 135 -4.98 -1.48 7.86
N GLY A 136 -3.81 -2.00 7.51
CA GLY A 136 -3.67 -3.32 6.90
C GLY A 136 -2.55 -3.38 5.84
N ALA A 137 -2.29 -4.58 5.33
CA ALA A 137 -1.19 -4.77 4.39
C ALA A 137 -1.57 -4.55 2.92
N VAL A 138 -0.62 -4.03 2.16
CA VAL A 138 -0.61 -3.85 0.71
C VAL A 138 0.50 -4.73 0.14
N ILE A 139 0.25 -5.41 -0.99
CA ILE A 139 1.10 -6.51 -1.46
C ILE A 139 1.65 -6.24 -2.86
N THR A 140 2.98 -6.23 -2.87
CA THR A 140 4.02 -6.47 -3.87
C THR A 140 4.05 -5.65 -5.15
N VAL A 141 5.27 -5.18 -5.39
CA VAL A 141 5.79 -4.55 -6.59
C VAL A 141 6.86 -5.48 -7.13
N ASP A 142 6.83 -5.69 -8.44
CA ASP A 142 7.98 -6.13 -9.21
C ASP A 142 8.82 -4.90 -9.61
N SER A 143 10.10 -4.89 -9.25
CA SER A 143 11.04 -3.78 -9.50
C SER A 143 11.73 -3.90 -10.87
N THR A 144 11.04 -4.45 -11.86
CA THR A 144 11.54 -4.54 -13.24
C THR A 144 11.45 -3.25 -14.02
N ASN A 145 10.63 -2.31 -13.55
CA ASN A 145 10.86 -0.89 -13.73
C ASN A 145 11.56 -0.40 -12.45
N PRO A 146 12.53 0.53 -12.54
CA PRO A 146 13.05 1.20 -11.36
C PRO A 146 11.95 1.94 -10.60
N ASN A 147 10.71 2.00 -11.08
CA ASN A 147 9.61 2.63 -10.39
C ASN A 147 8.36 1.76 -10.52
N ALA A 148 7.68 1.53 -9.41
CA ALA A 148 6.40 0.86 -9.41
C ALA A 148 5.35 1.61 -8.63
N THR A 149 4.10 1.35 -8.98
CA THR A 149 2.95 2.01 -8.40
C THR A 149 1.95 0.98 -7.94
N ILE A 150 1.59 1.03 -6.66
CA ILE A 150 0.54 0.19 -6.07
C ILE A 150 -0.57 1.07 -5.55
N ASN A 151 -1.78 0.55 -5.52
CA ASN A 151 -2.90 1.23 -4.88
C ASN A 151 -3.11 0.63 -3.49
N ASP A 152 -3.07 1.48 -2.46
CA ASP A 152 -3.63 1.11 -1.17
C ASP A 152 -5.13 0.88 -1.35
N LYS A 153 -5.56 -0.32 -0.95
CA LYS A 153 -6.96 -0.74 -0.96
C LYS A 153 -7.54 -0.86 0.44
N ASN A 154 -6.75 -0.51 1.47
CA ASN A 154 -7.30 -0.33 2.80
C ASN A 154 -8.12 0.95 2.80
N THR A 155 -9.39 0.83 3.18
CA THR A 155 -10.29 1.97 3.20
C THR A 155 -10.35 2.53 4.61
N THR A 156 -10.13 3.84 4.77
CA THR A 156 -10.81 4.56 5.83
C THR A 156 -12.27 4.75 5.39
N ALA A 157 -13.23 4.52 6.28
CA ALA A 157 -14.57 5.03 6.01
C ALA A 157 -14.49 6.55 5.82
N PRO A 158 -15.32 7.18 4.95
CA PRO A 158 -15.36 8.62 4.84
C PRO A 158 -15.53 9.23 6.24
N SER A 159 -14.57 10.06 6.66
CA SER A 159 -14.65 10.78 7.93
C SER A 159 -15.12 12.19 7.66
N ILE A 160 -16.05 12.68 8.47
CA ILE A 160 -16.33 14.11 8.54
C ILE A 160 -15.30 14.70 9.51
N PRO A 161 -14.50 15.72 9.12
CA PRO A 161 -13.57 16.37 10.03
C PRO A 161 -14.29 16.94 11.25
N ASP A 162 -13.65 16.97 12.41
CA ASP A 162 -14.23 17.60 13.60
C ASP A 162 -14.42 19.11 13.40
N GLY A 163 -15.38 19.71 14.12
CA GLY A 163 -15.71 21.15 14.05
C GLY A 163 -16.61 21.53 12.87
N ASP A 164 -16.05 22.26 11.90
CA ASP A 164 -16.77 22.77 10.71
C ASP A 164 -16.87 21.74 9.58
N GLY A 165 -16.50 20.48 9.83
CA GLY A 165 -16.71 19.41 8.87
C GLY A 165 -18.19 19.12 8.62
N GLY A 166 -18.46 18.46 7.49
CA GLY A 166 -19.78 18.03 7.09
C GLY A 166 -20.56 19.15 6.42
N LYS A 167 -21.90 19.06 6.50
CA LYS A 167 -22.79 20.11 5.98
C LYS A 167 -22.95 21.20 7.03
N LYS A 168 -22.53 22.41 6.70
CA LYS A 168 -22.72 23.63 7.49
C LYS A 168 -23.43 24.72 6.69
N ILE A 169 -24.02 25.68 7.38
CA ILE A 169 -24.59 26.89 6.81
C ILE A 169 -23.55 28.00 6.91
N LEU A 170 -23.34 28.77 5.85
CA LEU A 170 -22.43 29.92 5.85
C LEU A 170 -23.23 31.20 6.13
N VAL A 171 -22.98 31.82 7.28
CA VAL A 171 -23.57 33.10 7.70
C VAL A 171 -22.44 34.09 7.95
N GLY A 172 -22.37 35.16 7.15
CA GLY A 172 -21.32 36.20 7.31
C GLY A 172 -19.89 35.68 7.13
N GLY A 173 -19.70 34.57 6.41
CA GLY A 173 -18.39 33.91 6.23
C GLY A 173 -18.05 32.85 7.27
N SER A 174 -18.86 32.71 8.33
CA SER A 174 -18.68 31.71 9.39
C SER A 174 -19.61 30.51 9.22
N ALA A 175 -19.13 29.32 9.58
CA ALA A 175 -19.93 28.10 9.56
C ALA A 175 -20.81 27.98 10.82
N THR A 176 -22.09 27.61 10.64
CA THR A 176 -23.06 27.36 11.72
C THR A 176 -23.97 26.18 11.37
N ASP A 177 -24.53 25.52 12.37
CA ASP A 177 -25.51 24.43 12.19
C ASP A 177 -26.94 24.94 11.98
N THR A 178 -27.24 26.16 12.42
CA THR A 178 -28.57 26.75 12.34
C THR A 178 -28.52 28.23 11.94
N THR A 179 -29.55 28.68 11.22
CA THR A 179 -29.79 30.09 10.89
C THR A 179 -31.30 30.32 10.75
N THR A 180 -31.71 31.59 10.77
CA THR A 180 -33.05 32.02 10.35
C THR A 180 -32.96 32.67 8.96
N ALA A 181 -34.04 32.55 8.18
CA ALA A 181 -34.15 33.14 6.85
C ALA A 181 -35.63 33.44 6.55
N LYS A 182 -35.89 34.47 5.75
CA LYS A 182 -37.22 34.80 5.23
C LYS A 182 -37.47 34.07 3.91
N VAL A 183 -38.74 34.00 3.52
CA VAL A 183 -39.12 33.49 2.19
C VAL A 183 -38.51 34.39 1.12
N GLY A 184 -37.75 33.79 0.20
CA GLY A 184 -37.00 34.50 -0.84
C GLY A 184 -35.52 34.73 -0.54
N ASP A 185 -35.08 34.51 0.71
CA ASP A 185 -33.67 34.63 1.07
C ASP A 185 -32.85 33.46 0.50
N THR A 186 -31.58 33.72 0.18
CA THR A 186 -30.61 32.69 -0.23
C THR A 186 -29.83 32.18 0.99
N VAL A 187 -29.81 30.87 1.19
CA VAL A 187 -29.02 30.20 2.25
C VAL A 187 -27.86 29.45 1.62
N ASN A 188 -26.64 29.87 1.94
CA ASN A 188 -25.42 29.23 1.45
C ASN A 188 -25.02 28.04 2.32
N TYR A 189 -24.69 26.92 1.71
CA TYR A 189 -24.19 25.73 2.40
C TYR A 189 -22.73 25.46 2.06
N GLN A 190 -21.98 24.97 3.04
CA GLN A 190 -20.64 24.44 2.88
C GLN A 190 -20.68 22.93 3.14
N ILE A 191 -19.99 22.16 2.30
CA ILE A 191 -19.70 20.75 2.55
C ILE A 191 -18.18 20.63 2.71
N LYS A 192 -17.72 20.15 3.87
CA LYS A 192 -16.32 19.80 4.13
C LYS A 192 -16.23 18.30 4.44
N PHE A 193 -15.31 17.59 3.82
CA PHE A 193 -15.01 16.17 4.04
C PHE A 193 -13.51 15.98 4.26
#